data_AF-A0A831X6T1-F1
#
_entry.id   AF-A0A831X6T1-F1
#
_cell.length_a   1.000
_cell.length_b   1.000
_cell.length_c   1.000
_cell.angle_alpha   90.00
_cell.angle_beta   90.00
_cell.angle_gamma   90.00
#
_symmetry.space_group_name_H-M   'P 1'
#
loop_
_entity.id
_entity.type
_entity.pdbx_description
1 polymer ?
#
loop_
_entity_poly.entity_id
_entity_poly.type
_entity_poly.pdbx_seq_one_letter_code
_entity_poly.pdbx_strand_id
1 'polypeptide(L)'
;MRRLDFARKANVRVVDAKSGRVTFTPDPGKRFDYRALERAYRRASYGIERLELSASGLLEEHTGGSLVLNVRDTGNVFLLRPAAGASVTFPDAGTWVTVRGVLQPAKEEPHTLLVSSLQRAAEPRVDRPGP
;
A
#
# COMPACT_ATOMS: atom_id res chain seq x y z
N MET A 1 25.55 -0.15 9.55
CA MET A 1 24.21 -0.76 9.47
C MET A 1 24.06 -1.44 8.12
N ARG A 2 23.72 -2.73 8.09
CA ARG A 2 23.62 -3.52 6.85
C ARG A 2 22.24 -3.31 6.21
N ARG A 3 22.19 -3.45 4.87
CA ARG A 3 21.04 -3.29 3.96
C ARG A 3 19.72 -3.96 4.40
N LEU A 4 19.77 -4.88 5.37
CA LEU A 4 18.66 -5.71 5.84
C LEU A 4 17.90 -5.14 7.05
N ASP A 5 18.50 -4.22 7.81
CA ASP A 5 17.90 -3.71 9.08
C ASP A 5 16.70 -2.77 8.86
N PHE A 6 16.66 -2.06 7.73
CA PHE A 6 15.57 -1.12 7.42
C PHE A 6 14.29 -1.86 6.96
N ALA A 7 14.45 -2.91 6.16
CA ALA A 7 13.37 -3.80 5.72
C ALA A 7 12.63 -4.44 6.90
N ARG A 8 13.35 -4.78 7.97
CA ARG A 8 12.79 -5.35 9.21
C ARG A 8 11.99 -4.37 10.06
N LYS A 9 12.30 -3.07 10.05
CA LYS A 9 11.57 -2.07 10.86
C LYS A 9 10.31 -1.53 10.18
N ALA A 10 10.33 -1.45 8.85
CA ALA A 10 9.23 -0.90 8.06
C ALA A 10 8.27 -1.95 7.51
N ASN A 11 8.45 -3.25 7.77
CA ASN A 11 7.63 -4.32 7.18
C ASN A 11 7.59 -4.30 5.65
N VAL A 12 8.72 -3.91 5.09
CA VAL A 12 8.95 -3.83 3.66
C VAL A 12 9.78 -5.05 3.29
N ARG A 13 9.20 -6.02 2.58
CA ARG A 13 9.96 -7.13 2.02
C ARG A 13 10.55 -6.70 0.68
N VAL A 14 11.87 -6.54 0.65
CA VAL A 14 12.60 -6.32 -0.60
C VAL A 14 12.62 -7.64 -1.36
N VAL A 15 11.93 -7.70 -2.50
CA VAL A 15 11.85 -8.91 -3.33
C VAL A 15 13.01 -8.96 -4.31
N ASP A 16 13.43 -7.81 -4.83
CA ASP A 16 14.63 -7.67 -5.64
C ASP A 16 15.23 -6.25 -5.48
N ALA A 17 16.41 -6.18 -4.88
CA ALA A 17 17.12 -4.92 -4.66
C ALA A 17 17.81 -4.37 -5.91
N LYS A 18 18.09 -5.20 -6.92
CA LYS A 18 18.73 -4.79 -8.19
C LYS A 18 17.73 -4.12 -9.13
N SER A 19 16.51 -4.66 -9.23
CA SER A 19 15.41 -4.04 -10.01
C SER A 19 14.59 -3.03 -9.21
N GLY A 20 14.97 -2.77 -7.95
CA GLY A 20 14.21 -1.87 -7.07
C GLY A 20 12.78 -2.34 -6.81
N ARG A 21 12.50 -3.65 -6.97
CA ARG A 21 11.19 -4.26 -6.73
C ARG A 21 11.01 -4.57 -5.26
N VAL A 22 10.04 -3.89 -4.68
CA VAL A 22 9.76 -3.97 -3.25
C VAL A 22 8.31 -4.41 -3.06
N THR A 23 8.06 -5.30 -2.10
CA THR A 23 6.71 -5.62 -1.64
C THR A 23 6.53 -5.03 -0.25
N PHE A 24 5.65 -4.04 -0.14
CA PHE A 24 5.21 -3.53 1.15
C PHE A 24 3.92 -4.24 1.56
N THR A 25 3.95 -4.84 2.75
CA THR A 25 2.77 -5.37 3.44
C THR A 25 2.65 -4.60 4.75
N PRO A 26 1.71 -3.65 4.87
CA PRO A 26 1.61 -2.83 6.07
C PRO A 26 1.36 -3.69 7.30
N ASP A 27 2.15 -3.44 8.36
CA ASP A 27 1.75 -3.83 9.71
C ASP A 27 0.52 -3.01 10.12
N PRO A 28 -0.45 -3.60 10.84
CA PRO A 28 -1.42 -2.82 11.59
C PRO A 28 -0.70 -1.81 12.50
N GLY A 29 -1.13 -0.56 12.52
CA GLY A 29 -0.54 0.46 13.39
C GLY A 29 0.61 1.27 12.78
N LYS A 30 1.20 0.86 11.64
CA LYS A 30 2.39 1.53 11.07
C LYS A 30 2.09 2.24 9.76
N ARG A 31 2.27 3.56 9.76
CA ARG A 31 2.18 4.38 8.54
C ARG A 31 3.30 4.02 7.55
N PHE A 32 2.94 4.02 6.26
CA PHE A 32 3.88 3.84 5.17
C PHE A 32 4.35 5.22 4.71
N ASP A 33 5.66 5.44 4.68
CA ASP A 33 6.24 6.69 4.18
C ASP A 33 7.11 6.38 2.96
N TYR A 34 6.54 6.65 1.77
CA TYR A 34 7.25 6.47 0.49
C TYR A 34 8.54 7.31 0.43
N ARG A 35 8.53 8.54 0.95
CA ARG A 35 9.71 9.43 0.93
C ARG A 35 10.80 8.92 1.87
N ALA A 36 10.44 8.35 3.01
CA ALA A 36 11.41 7.69 3.88
C ALA A 36 12.03 6.47 3.19
N LEU A 37 11.22 5.64 2.51
CA LEU A 37 11.69 4.50 1.75
C LEU A 37 12.64 4.90 0.60
N GLU A 38 12.23 5.87 -0.22
CA GLU A 38 13.02 6.42 -1.32
C GLU A 38 14.38 6.95 -0.83
N ARG A 39 14.38 7.71 0.27
CA ARG A 39 15.62 8.21 0.89
C ARG A 39 16.53 7.08 1.38
N ALA A 40 15.96 6.02 1.97
CA ALA A 40 16.73 4.87 2.43
C ALA A 40 17.39 4.12 1.26
N TYR A 41 16.68 3.92 0.15
CA TYR A 41 17.21 3.29 -1.06
C TYR A 41 18.32 4.10 -1.70
N ARG A 42 18.11 5.41 -1.85
CA ARG A 42 19.13 6.32 -2.39
C ARG A 42 20.41 6.31 -1.55
N ARG A 43 20.30 6.30 -0.21
CA ARG A 43 21.45 6.17 0.70
C ARG A 43 22.21 4.85 0.53
N ALA A 44 21.53 3.80 0.09
CA ALA A 44 22.12 2.51 -0.18
C ALA A 44 22.66 2.37 -1.63
N SER A 45 22.67 3.46 -2.40
CA SER A 45 23.06 3.50 -3.82
C SER A 45 22.19 2.65 -4.74
N TYR A 46 20.92 2.46 -4.38
CA TYR A 46 19.92 1.79 -5.20
C TYR A 46 18.82 2.78 -5.64
N GLY A 47 18.28 2.56 -6.84
CA GLY A 47 17.04 3.18 -7.29
C GLY A 47 15.82 2.31 -6.95
N ILE A 48 14.66 2.93 -6.77
CA ILE A 48 13.38 2.22 -6.74
C ILE A 48 12.78 2.37 -8.14
N GLU A 49 12.81 1.31 -8.95
CA GLU A 49 12.14 1.33 -10.25
C GLU A 49 10.64 1.05 -10.11
N ARG A 50 10.26 0.17 -9.18
CA ARG A 50 8.87 -0.24 -8.98
C ARG A 50 8.58 -0.69 -7.56
N LEU A 51 7.63 -0.04 -6.90
CA LEU A 51 7.12 -0.47 -5.61
C LEU A 51 5.80 -1.22 -5.80
N GLU A 52 5.79 -2.52 -5.50
CA GLU A 52 4.55 -3.29 -5.34
C GLU A 52 4.05 -3.20 -3.90
N LEU A 53 2.75 -3.00 -3.76
CA LEU A 53 2.10 -2.89 -2.46
C LEU A 53 0.97 -3.91 -2.41
N SER A 54 0.88 -4.61 -1.28
CA SER A 54 -0.22 -5.50 -0.94
C SER A 54 -0.77 -5.04 0.39
N ALA A 55 -1.99 -4.50 0.40
CA ALA A 55 -2.58 -3.93 1.60
C ALA A 55 -4.06 -4.30 1.71
N SER A 56 -4.54 -4.40 2.95
CA SER A 56 -5.94 -4.61 3.28
C SER A 56 -6.50 -3.34 3.91
N GLY A 57 -7.73 -3.00 3.58
CA GLY A 57 -8.35 -1.76 4.05
C GLY A 57 -9.81 -1.66 3.66
N LEU A 58 -10.42 -0.55 4.07
CA LEU A 58 -11.78 -0.20 3.71
C LEU A 58 -11.76 0.63 2.42
N LEU A 59 -12.64 0.31 1.48
CA LEU A 59 -12.90 1.20 0.35
C LEU A 59 -13.76 2.37 0.81
N GLU A 60 -13.32 3.59 0.50
CA GLU A 60 -14.05 4.81 0.80
C GLU A 60 -14.18 5.65 -0.47
N GLU A 61 -15.26 6.45 -0.54
CA GLU A 61 -15.38 7.47 -1.57
C GLU A 61 -14.48 8.65 -1.22
N HIS A 62 -13.78 9.15 -2.23
CA HIS A 62 -13.01 10.36 -2.19
C HIS A 62 -13.64 11.42 -3.08
N THR A 63 -13.23 12.68 -2.86
CA THR A 63 -13.69 13.85 -3.60
C THR A 63 -13.76 13.58 -5.11
N GLY A 64 -14.92 13.87 -5.72
CA GLY A 64 -15.14 13.63 -7.14
C GLY A 64 -15.50 12.19 -7.53
N GLY A 65 -15.95 11.35 -6.58
CA GLY A 65 -16.47 10.01 -6.84
C GLY A 65 -15.40 8.95 -7.09
N SER A 66 -14.14 9.24 -6.77
CA SER A 66 -13.05 8.27 -6.89
C SER A 66 -13.01 7.35 -5.69
N LEU A 67 -12.64 6.07 -5.88
CA LEU A 67 -12.43 5.15 -4.77
C LEU A 67 -11.01 5.25 -4.23
N VAL A 68 -10.90 5.30 -2.91
CA VAL A 68 -9.63 5.18 -2.19
C VAL A 68 -9.64 3.93 -1.32
N LEU A 69 -8.45 3.39 -1.07
CA LEU A 69 -8.23 2.42 -0.01
C LEU A 69 -7.73 3.15 1.23
N ASN A 70 -8.52 3.13 2.29
CA ASN A 70 -8.08 3.52 3.62
C ASN A 70 -7.49 2.30 4.32
N VAL A 71 -6.16 2.29 4.47
CA VAL A 71 -5.45 1.16 5.08
C VAL A 71 -5.55 1.28 6.59
N ARG A 72 -6.41 0.44 7.16
CA ARG A 72 -6.78 0.42 8.58
C ARG A 72 -5.56 0.52 9.49
N ASP A 73 -5.70 1.31 10.56
CA ASP A 73 -4.71 1.48 11.63
C ASP A 73 -3.35 2.03 11.16
N THR A 74 -3.19 2.42 9.90
CA THR A 74 -1.92 2.98 9.41
C THR A 74 -2.01 4.46 9.05
N GLY A 75 -3.23 4.99 8.85
CA GLY A 75 -3.45 6.35 8.36
C GLY A 75 -2.99 6.57 6.91
N ASN A 76 -2.68 5.49 6.16
CA ASN A 76 -2.39 5.60 4.74
C ASN A 76 -3.68 5.55 3.91
N VAL A 77 -3.77 6.44 2.92
CA VAL A 77 -4.85 6.46 1.94
C VAL A 77 -4.24 6.38 0.54
N PHE A 78 -4.78 5.48 -0.30
CA PHE A 78 -4.33 5.30 -1.67
C PHE A 78 -5.48 5.48 -2.65
N LEU A 79 -5.31 6.34 -3.65
CA LEU A 79 -6.24 6.43 -4.78
C LEU A 79 -6.15 5.16 -5.62
N LEU A 80 -7.28 4.51 -5.87
CA LEU A 80 -7.29 3.27 -6.63
C LEU A 80 -7.55 3.52 -8.10
N ARG A 81 -6.74 2.91 -8.96
CA ARG A 81 -6.98 2.85 -10.40
C ARG A 81 -6.65 1.44 -10.92
N PRO A 82 -7.38 0.90 -11.91
CA PRO A 82 -6.97 -0.35 -12.54
C PRO A 82 -5.59 -0.16 -13.19
N ALA A 83 -4.70 -1.14 -13.02
CA ALA A 83 -3.51 -1.21 -13.84
C ALA A 83 -3.89 -1.42 -15.31
N ALA A 84 -3.08 -0.91 -16.24
CA ALA A 84 -3.33 -1.08 -17.68
C ALA A 84 -3.43 -2.57 -18.04
N GLY A 85 -4.54 -2.96 -18.68
CA GLY A 85 -4.82 -4.35 -19.06
C GLY A 85 -5.27 -5.27 -17.92
N ALA A 86 -5.47 -4.75 -16.69
CA ALA A 86 -5.99 -5.54 -15.59
C ALA A 86 -7.53 -5.57 -15.60
N SER A 87 -8.11 -6.77 -15.53
CA SER A 87 -9.55 -6.97 -15.34
C SER A 87 -9.91 -6.90 -13.86
N VAL A 88 -9.93 -5.68 -13.30
CA VAL A 88 -10.28 -5.44 -11.89
C VAL A 88 -11.62 -4.73 -11.82
N THR A 89 -12.57 -5.33 -11.10
CA THR A 89 -13.84 -4.70 -10.72
C THR A 89 -13.74 -4.22 -9.28
N PHE A 90 -13.89 -2.91 -9.07
CA PHE A 90 -13.96 -2.36 -7.73
C PHE A 90 -15.36 -2.59 -7.14
N PRO A 91 -15.46 -3.14 -5.92
CA PRO A 91 -16.72 -3.15 -5.18
C PRO A 91 -17.04 -1.74 -4.65
N ASP A 92 -18.27 -1.57 -4.16
CA ASP A 92 -18.74 -0.30 -3.63
C ASP A 92 -17.97 0.13 -2.38
N ALA A 93 -18.00 1.43 -2.10
CA ALA A 93 -17.49 1.99 -0.86
C ALA A 93 -18.17 1.32 0.36
N GLY A 94 -17.44 1.23 1.47
CA GLY A 94 -17.80 0.44 2.65
C GLY A 94 -17.40 -1.04 2.56
N THR A 95 -16.82 -1.49 1.44
CA THR A 95 -16.34 -2.87 1.30
C THR A 95 -14.90 -3.01 1.80
N TRP A 96 -14.68 -4.00 2.67
CA TRP A 96 -13.33 -4.42 3.04
C TRP A 96 -12.68 -5.22 1.93
N VAL A 97 -11.45 -4.85 1.58
CA VAL A 97 -10.70 -5.48 0.49
C VAL A 97 -9.24 -5.68 0.83
N THR A 98 -8.63 -6.66 0.18
CA THR A 98 -7.19 -6.78 0.01
C THR A 98 -6.86 -6.43 -1.43
N VAL A 99 -6.00 -5.44 -1.64
CA VAL A 99 -5.54 -5.04 -2.96
C VAL A 99 -4.07 -5.37 -3.13
N ARG A 100 -3.70 -5.68 -4.36
CA ARG A 100 -2.32 -5.73 -4.80
C ARG A 100 -2.15 -4.82 -6.01
N GLY A 101 -1.09 -4.03 -6.02
CA GLY A 101 -0.84 -3.10 -7.09
C GLY A 101 0.55 -2.49 -7.08
N VAL A 102 0.81 -1.66 -8.08
CA VAL A 102 2.03 -0.86 -8.18
C VAL A 102 1.74 0.54 -7.66
N LEU A 103 2.53 1.01 -6.70
CA LEU A 103 2.42 2.38 -6.20
C LEU A 103 3.02 3.36 -7.22
N GLN A 104 2.22 4.32 -7.63
CA GLN A 104 2.64 5.53 -8.34
C GLN A 104 2.61 6.70 -7.35
N PRO A 105 3.78 7.14 -6.86
CA PRO A 105 3.86 8.25 -5.93
C PRO A 105 3.40 9.53 -6.63
N ALA A 106 2.49 10.25 -5.99
CA ALA A 106 2.10 11.60 -6.39
C ALA A 106 2.94 12.64 -5.65
N LYS A 107 2.97 13.88 -6.16
CA LYS A 107 3.65 15.01 -5.49
C LYS A 107 3.02 15.29 -4.12
N GLU A 108 1.71 15.09 -4.02
CA GLU A 108 0.88 15.25 -2.83
C GLU A 108 0.12 13.94 -2.58
N GLU A 109 -0.30 13.70 -1.33
CA GLU A 109 -1.16 12.54 -1.00
C GLU A 109 -2.62 12.81 -1.44
N PRO A 110 -3.41 11.77 -1.76
CA PRO A 110 -3.06 10.35 -1.73
C PRO A 110 -2.22 9.92 -2.94
N HIS A 111 -1.31 8.98 -2.71
CA HIS A 111 -0.61 8.31 -3.79
C HIS A 111 -1.55 7.40 -4.58
N THR A 112 -1.27 7.16 -5.86
CA THR A 112 -2.08 6.27 -6.69
C THR A 112 -1.56 4.84 -6.58
N LEU A 113 -2.45 3.88 -6.36
CA LEU A 113 -2.16 2.46 -6.47
C LEU A 113 -2.79 1.92 -7.75
N LEU A 114 -1.95 1.52 -8.70
CA LEU A 114 -2.37 0.80 -9.89
C LEU A 114 -2.66 -0.66 -9.54
N VAL A 115 -3.94 -0.97 -9.36
CA VAL A 115 -4.43 -2.25 -8.86
C VAL A 115 -4.36 -3.31 -9.96
N SER A 116 -3.62 -4.38 -9.68
CA SER A 116 -3.55 -5.56 -10.54
C SER A 116 -4.43 -6.70 -10.04
N SER A 117 -4.78 -6.69 -8.76
CA SER A 117 -5.70 -7.65 -8.14
C SER A 117 -6.40 -7.03 -6.94
N LEU A 118 -7.68 -7.37 -6.78
CA LEU A 118 -8.50 -6.98 -5.64
C LEU A 118 -9.33 -8.19 -5.22
N GLN A 119 -9.42 -8.41 -3.92
CA GLN A 119 -10.27 -9.44 -3.32
C GLN A 119 -11.05 -8.84 -2.16
N ARG A 120 -12.32 -9.22 -1.99
CA ARG A 120 -13.06 -8.88 -0.77
C ARG A 120 -12.37 -9.54 0.43
N ALA A 121 -12.17 -8.77 1.48
CA ALA A 121 -11.66 -9.24 2.75
C ALA A 121 -12.80 -9.30 3.76
N ALA A 122 -12.67 -10.15 4.77
CA ALA A 122 -13.57 -10.10 5.91
C ALA A 122 -13.35 -8.76 6.64
N GLU A 123 -14.44 -8.17 7.13
CA GLU A 123 -14.32 -7.07 8.06
C GLU A 123 -13.52 -7.55 9.29
N PRO A 124 -12.41 -6.88 9.62
CA PRO A 124 -11.60 -7.26 10.76
C PRO A 124 -12.40 -7.04 12.04
N ARG A 125 -12.68 -8.14 12.77
CA ARG A 125 -13.38 -8.12 14.05
C ARG A 125 -12.68 -7.11 14.97
N VAL A 126 -13.40 -6.08 15.37
CA VAL A 126 -12.97 -5.22 16.47
C VAL A 126 -13.13 -6.08 17.72
N ASP A 127 -12.03 -6.53 18.32
CA ASP A 127 -12.06 -7.00 19.70
C ASP A 127 -12.51 -5.80 20.54
N ARG A 128 -13.82 -5.68 20.76
CA ARG A 128 -14.33 -4.77 21.78
C ARG A 128 -13.69 -5.23 23.09
N PRO A 129 -13.02 -4.35 23.85
CA PRO A 129 -12.80 -4.65 25.25
C PRO A 129 -14.20 -4.91 25.84
N GLY A 130 -14.37 -6.11 26.42
CA GLY A 130 -15.63 -6.51 27.04
C GLY A 130 -16.08 -5.50 28.10
N PRO A 131 -17.40 -5.48 28.42
CA PRO A 131 -17.96 -4.58 29.42
C PRO A 131 -17.28 -4.70 30.79
#